data_AF-A0A7S7SKP0-F1
#
_entry.id   AF-A0A7S7SKP0-F1
#
_cell.length_a   1.000
_cell.length_b   1.000
_cell.length_c   1.000
_cell.angle_alpha   90.00
_cell.angle_beta   90.00
_cell.angle_gamma   90.00
#
_symmetry.space_group_name_H-M   'P 1'
#
loop_
_entity.id
_entity.type
_entity.pdbx_description
1 polymer ?
#
loop_
_entity_poly.entity_id
_entity_poly.type
_entity_poly.pdbx_seq_one_letter_code
_entity_poly.pdbx_strand_id
1 'polypeptide(L)'
;MDTTLDLAIVRNRLLATKCDARDQKLLVEIRQSAAESVNQNVYARILIWAISNALADIGAGAYELAARELDLAHNIRLQGNMWAPPDEAYFIRGVMATYMEYASVDRIKELFSLFKTA
;
A
#
# COMPACT_ATOMS: atom_id res chain seq x y z
N MET A 1 -16.39 0.59 -2.49
CA MET A 1 -15.42 1.31 -1.64
C MET A 1 -14.32 1.80 -2.56
N ASP A 2 -14.06 3.11 -2.62
CA ASP A 2 -12.98 3.63 -3.48
C ASP A 2 -11.71 3.79 -2.64
N THR A 3 -10.97 2.68 -2.50
CA THR A 3 -9.72 2.62 -1.73
C THR A 3 -8.65 3.57 -2.26
N THR A 4 -8.73 3.97 -3.53
CA THR A 4 -7.80 4.92 -4.18
C THR A 4 -7.83 6.27 -3.47
N LEU A 5 -9.05 6.82 -3.30
CA LEU A 5 -9.25 8.13 -2.70
C LEU A 5 -8.98 8.08 -1.19
N ASP A 6 -9.45 7.04 -0.52
CA ASP A 6 -9.25 6.84 0.92
C ASP A 6 -7.76 6.79 1.27
N LEU A 7 -6.97 5.98 0.57
CA LEU A 7 -5.53 5.88 0.78
C LEU A 7 -4.79 7.17 0.41
N ALA A 8 -5.21 7.87 -0.66
CA ALA A 8 -4.62 9.15 -1.02
C ALA A 8 -4.86 10.23 0.06
N ILE A 9 -6.04 10.25 0.69
CA ILE A 9 -6.35 11.16 1.79
C ILE A 9 -5.45 10.86 2.99
N VAL A 10 -5.35 9.59 3.41
CA VAL A 10 -4.51 9.21 4.55
C VAL A 10 -3.03 9.53 4.27
N ARG A 11 -2.53 9.20 3.07
CA ARG A 11 -1.17 9.56 2.64
C ARG A 11 -0.90 11.06 2.78
N ASN A 12 -1.81 11.91 2.29
CA ASN A 12 -1.65 13.36 2.37
C ASN A 12 -1.71 13.86 3.82
N ARG A 13 -2.52 13.22 4.69
CA ARG A 13 -2.56 13.52 6.12
C ARG A 13 -1.28 13.12 6.83
N LEU A 14 -0.66 12.00 6.47
CA LEU A 14 0.65 11.58 6.98
C LEU A 14 1.73 12.60 6.64
N LEU A 15 1.80 13.05 5.38
CA LEU A 15 2.74 14.09 4.93
C LEU A 15 2.53 15.43 5.66
N ALA A 16 1.28 15.73 6.04
CA ALA A 16 0.95 16.91 6.83
C ALA A 16 1.09 16.70 8.35
N THR A 17 1.53 15.53 8.82
CA THR A 17 1.62 15.14 10.24
C THR A 17 0.29 15.21 11.00
N LYS A 18 -0.82 14.97 10.30
CA LYS A 18 -2.22 15.05 10.79
C LYS A 18 -2.92 13.69 10.87
N CYS A 19 -2.18 12.59 10.78
CA CYS A 19 -2.76 11.25 10.87
C CYS A 19 -3.37 11.01 12.26
N ASP A 20 -4.59 10.49 12.31
CA ASP A 20 -5.29 10.19 13.56
C ASP A 20 -5.69 8.70 13.70
N ALA A 21 -6.40 8.37 14.78
CA ALA A 21 -6.86 7.01 15.04
C ALA A 21 -7.92 6.53 14.02
N ARG A 22 -8.65 7.43 13.37
CA ARG A 22 -9.64 7.08 12.34
C ARG A 22 -8.93 6.69 11.05
N ASP A 23 -7.86 7.40 10.69
CA ASP A 23 -7.00 7.03 9.57
C ASP A 23 -6.40 5.63 9.76
N GLN A 24 -5.88 5.33 10.96
CA GLN A 24 -5.34 3.99 11.28
C GLN A 24 -6.42 2.90 11.20
N LYS A 25 -7.63 3.18 11.70
CA LYS A 25 -8.77 2.25 11.60
C LYS A 25 -9.13 1.96 10.14
N LEU A 26 -9.19 3.00 9.30
CA LEU A 26 -9.46 2.88 7.87
C LEU A 26 -8.40 2.01 7.17
N LEU A 27 -7.11 2.21 7.48
CA LEU A 27 -6.05 1.36 6.96
C LEU A 27 -6.25 -0.11 7.33
N VAL A 28 -6.63 -0.39 8.58
CA VAL A 28 -6.93 -1.77 9.03
C VAL A 28 -8.11 -2.37 8.26
N GLU A 29 -9.18 -1.60 8.05
CA GLU A 29 -10.36 -2.04 7.29
C GLU A 29 -10.02 -2.36 5.83
N ILE A 30 -9.24 -1.49 5.16
CA ILE A 30 -8.79 -1.72 3.79
C ILE A 30 -7.92 -2.98 3.72
N ARG A 31 -6.97 -3.15 4.64
CA ARG A 31 -6.13 -4.35 4.72
C ARG A 31 -6.97 -5.62 4.88
N GLN A 32 -7.97 -5.60 5.76
CA GLN A 32 -8.87 -6.74 5.98
C GLN A 32 -9.70 -7.06 4.74
N SER A 33 -10.15 -6.05 3.99
CA SER A 33 -10.93 -6.26 2.76
C SER A 33 -10.18 -6.98 1.64
N ALA A 34 -8.85 -7.01 1.68
CA ALA A 34 -8.02 -7.70 0.71
C ALA A 34 -7.52 -9.08 1.16
N ALA A 35 -7.75 -9.44 2.44
CA ALA A 35 -7.16 -10.62 3.06
C ALA A 35 -7.53 -11.93 2.36
N GLU A 36 -8.78 -12.04 1.89
CA GLU A 36 -9.27 -13.25 1.22
C GLU A 36 -8.62 -13.47 -0.17
N SER A 37 -8.15 -12.41 -0.82
CA SER A 37 -7.56 -12.47 -2.15
C SER A 37 -6.05 -12.71 -2.15
N VAL A 38 -5.39 -12.68 -0.98
CA VAL A 38 -3.92 -12.66 -0.85
C VAL A 38 -3.23 -13.86 -1.54
N ASN A 39 -3.84 -15.04 -1.49
CA ASN A 39 -3.25 -16.26 -2.05
C ASN A 39 -3.31 -16.31 -3.58
N GLN A 40 -4.25 -15.59 -4.19
CA GLN A 40 -4.53 -15.67 -5.64
C GLN A 40 -4.18 -14.38 -6.39
N ASN A 41 -3.91 -13.29 -5.66
CA ASN A 41 -3.74 -11.97 -6.23
C ASN A 41 -2.48 -11.29 -5.68
N VAL A 42 -1.50 -11.05 -6.56
CA VAL A 42 -0.25 -10.36 -6.19
C VAL A 42 -0.48 -8.92 -5.72
N TYR A 43 -1.44 -8.21 -6.29
CA TYR A 43 -1.77 -6.85 -5.89
C TYR A 43 -2.44 -6.79 -4.51
N ALA A 44 -3.24 -7.81 -4.16
CA ALA A 44 -3.76 -7.95 -2.80
C ALA A 44 -2.62 -8.15 -1.79
N ARG A 45 -1.62 -8.97 -2.13
CA ARG A 45 -0.38 -9.13 -1.32
C ARG A 45 0.35 -7.81 -1.14
N ILE A 46 0.61 -7.08 -2.23
CA ILE A 46 1.30 -5.79 -2.20
C ILE A 46 0.51 -4.80 -1.34
N LEU A 47 -0.81 -4.70 -1.52
CA LEU A 47 -1.67 -3.82 -0.74
C LEU A 47 -1.58 -4.12 0.76
N ILE A 48 -1.73 -5.39 1.16
CA ILE A 48 -1.67 -5.81 2.56
C ILE A 48 -0.30 -5.54 3.17
N TRP A 49 0.77 -5.87 2.44
CA TRP A 49 2.15 -5.65 2.86
C TRP A 49 2.42 -4.16 3.08
N ALA A 50 2.12 -3.33 2.08
CA ALA A 50 2.34 -1.89 2.14
C ALA A 50 1.55 -1.24 3.29
N ILE A 51 0.27 -1.58 3.44
CA ILE A 51 -0.54 -1.05 4.55
C ILE A 51 -0.02 -1.51 5.92
N SER A 52 0.49 -2.74 6.02
CA SER A 52 1.05 -3.24 7.27
C SER A 52 2.34 -2.51 7.65
N ASN A 53 3.21 -2.23 6.67
CA ASN A 53 4.38 -1.38 6.87
C ASN A 53 4.00 0.05 7.27
N ALA A 54 3.01 0.64 6.58
CA ALA A 54 2.52 1.98 6.91
C ALA A 54 2.03 2.08 8.35
N LEU A 55 1.26 1.09 8.82
CA LEU A 55 0.78 1.02 10.21
C LEU A 55 1.94 0.90 11.21
N ALA A 56 2.95 0.08 10.93
CA ALA A 56 4.13 -0.05 11.77
C ALA A 56 4.93 1.26 11.84
N ASP A 57 5.12 1.93 10.69
CA ASP A 57 5.82 3.19 10.57
C ASP A 57 5.09 4.33 11.29
N ILE A 58 3.75 4.37 11.23
CA ILE A 58 2.93 5.29 12.02
C ILE A 58 3.19 5.10 13.52
N GLY A 59 3.21 3.84 13.99
CA GLY A 59 3.51 3.52 15.39
C GLY A 59 4.92 3.95 15.83
N ALA A 60 5.87 3.97 14.90
CA ALA A 60 7.24 4.45 15.13
C ALA A 60 7.42 5.97 14.90
N GLY A 61 6.37 6.70 14.48
CA GLY A 61 6.44 8.12 14.14
C GLY A 61 7.11 8.43 12.80
N ALA A 62 7.37 7.42 11.96
CA ALA A 62 8.01 7.55 10.65
C ALA A 62 6.99 7.90 9.54
N TYR A 63 6.29 9.03 9.66
CA TYR A 63 5.15 9.37 8.79
C TYR A 63 5.49 9.53 7.30
N GLU A 64 6.68 10.04 6.97
CA GLU A 64 7.12 10.13 5.56
C GLU A 64 7.27 8.73 4.94
N LEU A 65 7.82 7.79 5.71
CA LEU A 65 8.00 6.42 5.27
C LEU A 65 6.65 5.71 5.12
N ALA A 66 5.74 5.90 6.09
CA ALA A 66 4.37 5.43 6.00
C ALA A 66 3.64 5.98 4.76
N ALA A 67 3.83 7.27 4.44
CA ALA A 67 3.23 7.87 3.25
C ALA A 67 3.73 7.24 1.95
N ARG A 68 5.01 6.85 1.87
CA ARG A 68 5.57 6.15 0.71
C ARG A 68 4.97 4.76 0.52
N GLU A 69 4.73 4.04 1.61
CA GLU A 69 3.99 2.77 1.55
C GLU A 69 2.58 2.98 0.99
N LEU A 70 1.88 4.04 1.43
CA LEU A 70 0.55 4.34 0.91
C LEU A 70 0.57 4.85 -0.54
N ASP A 71 1.67 5.44 -1.00
CA ASP A 71 1.86 5.82 -2.42
C ASP A 71 2.01 4.60 -3.35
N LEU A 72 2.53 3.49 -2.83
CA LEU A 72 2.46 2.22 -3.55
C LEU A 72 1.01 1.67 -3.54
N ALA A 73 0.40 1.63 -2.36
CA ALA A 73 -0.90 1.00 -2.13
C ALA A 73 -2.08 1.71 -2.82
N HIS A 74 -2.09 3.05 -2.85
CA HIS A 74 -3.24 3.84 -3.37
C HIS A 74 -3.45 3.68 -4.88
N ASN A 75 -2.49 3.08 -5.60
CA ASN A 75 -2.64 2.75 -7.02
C ASN A 75 -3.35 1.41 -7.23
N ILE A 76 -3.71 0.68 -6.17
CA ILE A 76 -4.37 -0.63 -6.23
C ILE A 76 -5.82 -0.48 -5.76
N ARG A 77 -6.77 -0.94 -6.58
CA ARG A 77 -8.20 -0.87 -6.28
C ARG A 77 -8.91 -2.17 -6.58
N LEU A 78 -10.05 -2.38 -5.92
CA LEU A 78 -10.92 -3.51 -6.19
C LEU A 78 -11.66 -3.30 -7.53
N GLN A 79 -11.40 -4.17 -8.50
CA GLN A 79 -12.03 -4.21 -9.82
C GLN A 79 -12.81 -5.53 -9.95
N GLY A 80 -14.14 -5.46 -9.75
CA GLY A 80 -14.96 -6.65 -9.58
C GLY A 80 -14.54 -7.40 -8.31
N ASN A 81 -14.00 -8.61 -8.47
CA ASN A 81 -13.52 -9.46 -7.37
C ASN A 81 -11.99 -9.53 -7.28
N MET A 82 -11.27 -8.71 -8.04
CA MET A 82 -9.81 -8.73 -8.08
C MET A 82 -9.22 -7.37 -7.73
N TRP A 83 -8.18 -7.37 -6.91
CA TRP A 83 -7.34 -6.19 -6.70
C TRP A 83 -6.41 -6.01 -7.88
N ALA A 84 -6.38 -4.81 -8.46
CA ALA A 84 -5.51 -4.51 -9.57
C ALA A 84 -5.29 -3.00 -9.71
N PRO A 85 -4.12 -2.58 -10.23
CA PRO A 85 -3.94 -1.21 -10.65
C PRO A 85 -4.83 -0.86 -11.85
N PRO A 86 -5.20 0.42 -12.04
CA PRO A 86 -5.89 0.89 -13.25
C PRO A 86 -5.07 0.65 -14.54
N ASP A 87 -3.75 0.81 -14.44
CA ASP A 87 -2.77 0.58 -15.49
C ASP A 87 -1.57 -0.14 -14.87
N GLU A 88 -1.43 -1.43 -15.18
CA GLU A 88 -0.35 -2.28 -14.70
C GLU A 88 1.02 -1.83 -15.21
N ALA A 89 1.11 -1.35 -16.46
CA ALA A 89 2.37 -0.93 -17.02
C ALA A 89 2.88 0.37 -16.38
N TYR A 90 1.96 1.28 -16.06
CA TYR A 90 2.25 2.46 -15.24
C TYR A 90 2.62 2.09 -13.81
N PHE A 91 1.92 1.13 -13.19
CA PHE A 91 2.24 0.68 -11.83
C PHE A 91 3.66 0.11 -11.74
N ILE A 92 4.05 -0.77 -12.66
CA ILE A 92 5.38 -1.38 -12.66
C ILE A 92 6.47 -0.35 -13.00
N ARG A 93 6.29 0.47 -14.04
CA ARG A 93 7.36 1.37 -14.52
C ARG A 93 7.44 2.70 -13.78
N GLY A 94 6.32 3.18 -13.26
CA GLY A 94 6.23 4.46 -12.55
C GLY A 94 6.23 4.23 -11.05
N VAL A 95 5.13 3.69 -10.52
CA VAL A 95 4.89 3.62 -9.07
C VAL A 95 5.95 2.78 -8.35
N MET A 96 6.24 1.57 -8.83
CA MET A 96 7.27 0.72 -8.23
C MET A 96 8.67 1.29 -8.41
N ALA A 97 8.96 1.95 -9.55
CA ALA A 97 10.26 2.59 -9.77
C ALA A 97 10.50 3.71 -8.74
N THR A 98 9.52 4.61 -8.56
CA THR A 98 9.56 5.64 -7.53
C THR A 98 9.72 5.03 -6.14
N TYR A 99 8.98 3.97 -5.81
CA TYR A 99 9.11 3.31 -4.51
C TYR A 99 10.55 2.79 -4.26
N MET A 100 11.19 2.20 -5.28
CA MET A 100 12.57 1.70 -5.17
C MET A 100 13.62 2.81 -4.97
N GLU A 101 13.35 4.06 -5.35
CA GLU A 101 14.28 5.18 -5.10
C GLU A 101 14.37 5.55 -3.61
N TYR A 102 13.32 5.26 -2.85
CA TYR A 102 13.13 5.77 -1.49
C TYR A 102 13.05 4.70 -0.41
N ALA A 103 12.72 3.47 -0.77
CA ALA A 103 12.59 2.35 0.16
C ALA A 103 13.96 1.75 0.52
N SER A 104 14.04 1.12 1.69
CA SER A 104 15.24 0.37 2.06
C SER A 104 15.40 -0.86 1.16
N VAL A 105 16.65 -1.33 1.01
CA VAL A 105 16.95 -2.55 0.24
C VAL A 105 16.14 -3.75 0.72
N ASP A 106 15.90 -3.87 2.03
CA ASP A 106 15.12 -4.98 2.58
C ASP A 106 13.64 -4.89 2.19
N ARG A 107 13.02 -3.70 2.23
CA ARG A 107 11.66 -3.51 1.72
C ARG A 107 11.54 -3.79 0.23
N ILE A 108 12.53 -3.40 -0.55
CA ILE A 108 12.56 -3.69 -1.99
C ILE A 108 12.61 -5.21 -2.22
N LYS A 109 13.48 -5.94 -1.51
CA LYS A 109 13.57 -7.40 -1.59
C LYS A 109 12.26 -8.07 -1.20
N GLU A 110 11.62 -7.61 -0.13
CA GLU A 110 10.32 -8.11 0.31
C GLU A 110 9.25 -7.86 -0.75
N LEU A 111 9.14 -6.65 -1.30
CA LEU A 111 8.21 -6.32 -2.37
C LEU A 111 8.35 -7.28 -3.56
N PHE A 112 9.58 -7.53 -4.03
CA PHE A 112 9.81 -8.47 -5.13
C PHE A 112 9.52 -9.93 -4.73
N SER A 113 9.67 -10.31 -3.46
CA SER A 113 9.29 -11.63 -2.99
C SER A 113 7.78 -11.87 -3.09
N LEU A 114 6.96 -10.82 -3.02
CA LEU A 114 5.50 -10.93 -3.14
C LEU A 114 5.06 -11.41 -4.53
N PHE A 115 5.85 -11.17 -5.57
CA PHE A 115 5.58 -11.66 -6.94
C PHE A 115 5.89 -13.15 -7.10
N LYS A 116 6.72 -13.72 -6.21
CA LYS A 116 7.04 -15.14 -6.20
C LYS A 116 5.97 -15.84 -5.37
N THR A 117 4.95 -16.40 -6.00
CA THR A 117 4.14 -17.45 -5.36
C THR A 117 4.57 -18.81 -5.88
N ALA A 118 4.70 -19.73 -4.92
CA ALA A 118 4.75 -21.18 -5.10
C ALA A 118 3.55 -21.71 -5.90
#